data_AF-A0A4Y8LLT6-F1
#
_entry.id   AF-A0A4Y8LLT6-F1
#
_cell.length_a   1.000
_cell.length_b   1.000
_cell.length_c   1.000
_cell.angle_alpha   90.00
_cell.angle_beta   90.00
_cell.angle_gamma   90.00
#
_symmetry.space_group_name_H-M   'P 1'
#
loop_
_entity.id
_entity.type
_entity.pdbx_description
1 polymer ?
#
loop_
_entity_poly.entity_id
_entity_poly.type
_entity_poly.pdbx_seq_one_letter_code
_entity_poly.pdbx_strand_id
1 'polypeptide(L)'
;MRWLLSLIVSGIQSGRSGLMPSDQPLANLLHGVKAGYLAMEIAGKLSYTKRKQNQLFYQAVKLTPHKLRAHQDVILAAGAKMLEWDLNGDDLPEKISGFEADKDVVKAMLEVHFDHKNDLFLNRFYENAPCPKGKEDIWWVYRDVIAAATQNKLTLIQPHEVDFFKQGKLICEGRIEERSDISKARNTVRKCFEERGFSKSAIMSFLLVLSEAMTNVFKHAEHGKVTIIENDQGSIHFIVEDTGSGIPLENLPKATLLTGYSTQKSMGQGFTVMLKIASSVHLHTSEDGSALVITFDQSDKAEILSGGTFHSVPQV
;
A
#
# COMPACT_ATOMS: atom_id res chain seq x y z
N MET A 1 9.59 -13.16 -6.72
CA MET A 1 9.18 -11.92 -5.99
C MET A 1 7.86 -11.30 -6.47
N ARG A 2 7.58 -11.21 -7.78
CA ARG A 2 6.30 -10.69 -8.33
C ARG A 2 5.03 -11.39 -7.80
N TRP A 3 5.13 -12.66 -7.44
CA TRP A 3 4.02 -13.46 -6.93
C TRP A 3 3.79 -13.29 -5.40
N LEU A 4 4.85 -13.10 -4.60
CA LEU A 4 4.73 -12.72 -3.18
C LEU A 4 3.94 -11.42 -2.99
N LEU A 5 4.17 -10.49 -3.93
CA LEU A 5 3.53 -9.18 -4.00
C LEU A 5 2.04 -9.28 -4.34
N SER A 6 1.62 -10.29 -5.13
CA SER A 6 0.21 -10.51 -5.50
C SER A 6 -0.66 -11.07 -4.35
N LEU A 7 -0.06 -11.81 -3.42
CA LEU A 7 -0.79 -12.51 -2.37
C LEU A 7 -0.87 -11.66 -1.08
N ILE A 8 0.13 -10.81 -0.81
CA ILE A 8 0.03 -9.69 0.15
C ILE A 8 -1.15 -8.77 -0.23
N VAL A 9 -1.32 -8.50 -1.52
CA VAL A 9 -2.41 -7.69 -2.09
C VAL A 9 -3.80 -8.30 -1.85
N SER A 10 -3.97 -9.62 -1.96
CA SER A 10 -5.25 -10.30 -1.67
C SER A 10 -5.56 -10.36 -0.16
N GLY A 11 -4.52 -10.42 0.68
CA GLY A 11 -4.64 -10.34 2.13
C GLY A 11 -5.17 -8.99 2.61
N ILE A 12 -4.66 -7.91 2.01
CA ILE A 12 -4.94 -6.54 2.42
C ILE A 12 -6.36 -6.07 2.07
N GLN A 13 -6.91 -6.55 0.96
CA GLN A 13 -8.26 -6.21 0.52
C GLN A 13 -9.39 -6.69 1.46
N SER A 14 -9.10 -7.53 2.46
CA SER A 14 -10.12 -8.16 3.32
C SER A 14 -10.49 -7.43 4.62
N GLY A 15 -9.94 -6.24 4.88
CA GLY A 15 -10.53 -5.26 5.82
C GLY A 15 -10.75 -5.71 7.27
N ARG A 16 -9.74 -6.31 7.93
CA ARG A 16 -9.80 -6.69 9.36
C ARG A 16 -8.80 -5.88 10.19
N SER A 17 -9.33 -4.83 10.81
CA SER A 17 -8.73 -3.92 11.77
C SER A 17 -7.90 -4.59 12.88
N GLY A 18 -6.72 -4.03 13.15
CA GLY A 18 -5.97 -4.24 14.39
C GLY A 18 -4.46 -4.34 14.25
N LEU A 19 -3.85 -3.85 13.18
CA LEU A 19 -2.52 -4.29 12.74
C LEU A 19 -1.50 -3.19 12.50
N MET A 20 -0.66 -2.88 13.49
CA MET A 20 0.70 -2.39 13.22
C MET A 20 1.68 -2.83 14.31
N PRO A 21 2.84 -3.42 13.97
CA PRO A 21 4.00 -3.48 14.87
C PRO A 21 4.56 -2.07 15.06
N SER A 22 4.62 -1.61 16.31
CA SER A 22 5.54 -0.55 16.70
C SER A 22 6.90 -1.19 17.04
N ASP A 23 7.98 -0.50 16.66
CA ASP A 23 9.35 -0.65 17.20
C ASP A 23 10.25 -1.80 16.69
N GLN A 24 9.95 -2.44 15.54
CA GLN A 24 10.80 -3.54 15.03
C GLN A 24 11.76 -3.14 13.89
N PRO A 25 13.01 -3.65 13.89
CA PRO A 25 13.95 -3.51 12.78
C PRO A 25 13.38 -4.01 11.44
N LEU A 26 13.80 -3.39 10.32
CA LEU A 26 13.35 -3.75 8.96
C LEU A 26 13.52 -5.24 8.63
N ALA A 27 14.62 -5.86 9.07
CA ALA A 27 14.85 -7.29 8.91
C ALA A 27 13.75 -8.14 9.57
N ASN A 28 13.22 -7.71 10.72
CA ASN A 28 12.15 -8.40 11.42
C ASN A 28 10.81 -8.22 10.69
N LEU A 29 10.55 -7.04 10.13
CA LEU A 29 9.35 -6.79 9.34
C LEU A 29 9.36 -7.64 8.06
N LEU A 30 10.48 -7.67 7.33
CA LEU A 30 10.64 -8.50 6.14
C LEU A 30 10.49 -10.00 6.47
N HIS A 31 11.06 -10.44 7.58
CA HIS A 31 10.89 -11.80 8.08
C HIS A 31 9.41 -12.09 8.39
N GLY A 32 8.71 -11.18 9.07
CA GLY A 32 7.28 -11.31 9.38
C GLY A 32 6.39 -11.35 8.15
N VAL A 33 6.71 -10.57 7.11
CA VAL A 33 6.02 -10.60 5.81
C VAL A 33 6.21 -11.95 5.13
N LYS A 34 7.45 -12.45 5.03
CA LYS A 34 7.73 -13.76 4.42
C LYS A 34 7.09 -14.91 5.22
N ALA A 35 7.19 -14.88 6.54
CA ALA A 35 6.65 -15.93 7.41
C ALA A 35 5.11 -15.94 7.37
N GLY A 36 4.50 -14.75 7.43
CA GLY A 36 3.05 -14.59 7.32
C GLY A 36 2.52 -15.08 5.99
N TYR A 37 3.27 -14.85 4.92
CA TYR A 37 2.93 -15.32 3.60
C TYR A 37 2.93 -16.85 3.51
N LEU A 38 3.99 -17.49 4.00
CA LEU A 38 4.06 -18.95 4.06
C LEU A 38 2.91 -19.53 4.88
N ALA A 39 2.62 -18.92 6.04
CA ALA A 39 1.49 -19.31 6.89
C ALA A 39 0.14 -19.17 6.16
N MET A 40 -0.04 -18.12 5.35
CA MET A 40 -1.23 -17.89 4.55
C MET A 40 -1.41 -18.99 3.48
N GLU A 41 -0.34 -19.35 2.77
CA GLU A 41 -0.36 -20.38 1.73
C GLU A 41 -0.58 -21.78 2.32
N ILE A 42 0.08 -22.11 3.43
CA ILE A 42 -0.14 -23.37 4.16
C ILE A 42 -1.61 -23.48 4.57
N ALA A 43 -2.18 -22.42 5.15
CA ALA A 43 -3.60 -22.38 5.49
C ALA A 43 -4.51 -22.51 4.25
N GLY A 44 -4.08 -21.99 3.10
CA GLY A 44 -4.75 -22.19 1.82
C GLY A 44 -4.81 -23.65 1.38
N LYS A 45 -3.69 -24.38 1.45
CA LYS A 45 -3.63 -25.82 1.15
C LYS A 45 -4.48 -26.66 2.10
N LEU A 46 -4.58 -26.22 3.35
CA LEU A 46 -5.45 -26.82 4.37
C LEU A 46 -6.93 -26.39 4.26
N SER A 47 -7.32 -25.72 3.17
CA SER A 47 -8.70 -25.28 2.91
C SER A 47 -9.29 -24.32 3.96
N TYR A 48 -8.46 -23.58 4.69
CA TYR A 48 -8.95 -22.52 5.58
C TYR A 48 -9.56 -21.38 4.78
N THR A 49 -10.56 -20.71 5.36
CA THR A 49 -11.18 -19.53 4.73
C THR A 49 -10.15 -18.42 4.44
N LYS A 50 -10.39 -17.63 3.37
CA LYS A 50 -9.58 -16.44 3.06
C LYS A 50 -9.47 -15.47 4.24
N ARG A 51 -10.52 -15.36 5.04
CA ARG A 51 -10.54 -14.61 6.31
C ARG A 51 -9.41 -15.05 7.26
N LYS A 52 -9.25 -16.35 7.48
CA LYS A 52 -8.27 -16.92 8.41
C LYS A 52 -6.86 -16.91 7.81
N GLN A 53 -6.72 -17.19 6.51
CA GLN A 53 -5.47 -17.01 5.76
C GLN A 53 -4.90 -15.59 5.97
N ASN A 54 -5.74 -14.57 5.74
CA ASN A 54 -5.33 -13.17 5.89
C ASN A 54 -5.02 -12.82 7.34
N GLN A 55 -5.79 -13.35 8.31
CA GLN A 55 -5.51 -13.16 9.72
C GLN A 55 -4.11 -13.69 10.12
N LEU A 56 -3.71 -14.86 9.62
CA LEU A 56 -2.40 -15.46 9.88
C LEU A 56 -1.28 -14.58 9.30
N PHE A 57 -1.39 -14.18 8.02
CA PHE A 57 -0.44 -13.27 7.38
C PHE A 57 -0.17 -12.05 8.25
N TYR A 58 -1.26 -11.42 8.65
CA TYR A 58 -1.22 -10.18 9.40
C TYR A 58 -0.69 -10.36 10.82
N GLN A 59 -1.08 -11.43 11.51
CA GLN A 59 -0.53 -11.75 12.82
C GLN A 59 1.00 -11.89 12.75
N ALA A 60 1.53 -12.52 11.70
CA ALA A 60 2.97 -12.67 11.54
C ALA A 60 3.70 -11.33 11.38
N VAL A 61 3.17 -10.41 10.57
CA VAL A 61 3.78 -9.09 10.32
C VAL A 61 3.99 -8.30 11.62
N LYS A 62 3.17 -8.53 12.65
CA LYS A 62 3.30 -7.85 13.96
C LYS A 62 4.40 -8.41 14.85
N LEU A 63 4.81 -9.65 14.61
CA LEU A 63 5.56 -10.43 15.58
C LEU A 63 7.05 -10.42 15.21
N THR A 64 7.91 -10.33 16.21
CA THR A 64 9.35 -10.53 15.98
C THR A 64 9.60 -11.98 15.56
N PRO A 65 10.71 -12.27 14.86
CA PRO A 65 11.08 -13.64 14.47
C PRO A 65 11.09 -14.61 15.66
N HIS A 66 11.53 -14.16 16.83
CA HIS A 66 11.48 -14.97 18.05
C HIS A 66 10.03 -15.29 18.48
N LYS A 67 9.14 -14.29 18.50
CA LYS A 67 7.73 -14.49 18.89
C LYS A 67 6.94 -15.32 17.87
N LEU A 68 7.31 -15.23 16.59
CA LEU A 68 6.76 -16.05 15.51
C LEU A 68 7.08 -17.53 15.70
N ARG A 69 8.35 -17.86 15.99
CA ARG A 69 8.80 -19.25 16.20
C ARG A 69 8.15 -19.89 17.43
N ALA A 70 7.92 -19.11 18.48
CA ALA A 70 7.30 -19.58 19.72
C ALA A 70 5.77 -19.44 19.73
N HIS A 71 5.15 -19.13 18.58
CA HIS A 71 3.72 -18.86 18.51
C HIS A 71 2.90 -20.16 18.69
N GLN A 72 1.77 -20.08 19.40
CA GLN A 72 0.91 -21.25 19.66
C GLN A 72 0.15 -21.75 18.42
N ASP A 73 -0.07 -20.89 17.42
CA ASP A 73 -0.67 -21.28 16.14
C ASP A 73 0.39 -21.98 15.28
N VAL A 74 0.22 -23.29 15.09
CA VAL A 74 1.18 -24.18 14.41
C VAL A 74 1.46 -23.72 12.97
N ILE A 75 0.48 -23.11 12.28
CA ILE A 75 0.66 -22.64 10.90
C ILE A 75 1.58 -21.42 10.84
N LEU A 76 1.47 -20.52 11.83
CA LEU A 76 2.38 -19.37 11.95
C LEU A 76 3.80 -19.82 12.30
N ALA A 77 3.92 -20.75 13.25
CA ALA A 77 5.21 -21.31 13.64
C ALA A 77 5.87 -22.06 12.47
N ALA A 78 5.10 -22.82 11.68
CA ALA A 78 5.54 -23.51 10.48
C ALA A 78 6.16 -22.55 9.45
N GLY A 79 5.44 -21.48 9.09
CA GLY A 79 5.95 -20.48 8.14
C GLY A 79 7.26 -19.82 8.60
N ALA A 80 7.39 -19.54 9.90
CA ALA A 80 8.63 -19.00 10.47
C ALA A 80 9.77 -20.02 10.48
N LYS A 81 9.48 -21.30 10.77
CA LYS A 81 10.48 -22.38 10.80
C LYS A 81 11.05 -22.70 9.43
N MET A 82 10.23 -22.69 8.38
CA MET A 82 10.70 -22.89 7.01
C MET A 82 11.74 -21.84 6.59
N LEU A 83 11.56 -20.58 7.00
CA LEU A 83 12.55 -19.53 6.74
C LEU A 83 13.81 -19.69 7.58
N GLU A 84 13.69 -20.16 8.82
CA GLU A 84 14.84 -20.42 9.68
C GLU A 84 15.73 -21.54 9.11
N TRP A 85 15.14 -22.64 8.66
CA TRP A 85 15.87 -23.74 8.02
C TRP A 85 16.54 -23.30 6.72
N ASP A 86 15.84 -22.47 5.93
CA ASP A 86 16.42 -21.89 4.72
C ASP A 86 17.65 -21.01 5.02
N LEU A 87 17.55 -20.15 6.02
CA LEU A 87 18.66 -19.29 6.47
C LEU A 87 19.84 -20.10 7.01
N ASN A 88 19.60 -21.25 7.63
CA ASN A 88 20.66 -22.13 8.12
C ASN A 88 21.27 -23.01 7.01
N GLY A 89 20.72 -22.98 5.79
CA GLY A 89 21.14 -23.85 4.69
C GLY A 89 20.77 -25.31 4.90
N ASP A 90 19.73 -25.59 5.68
CA ASP A 90 19.22 -26.94 5.93
C ASP A 90 18.51 -27.52 4.68
N ASP A 91 18.38 -28.85 4.63
CA ASP A 91 17.48 -29.51 3.67
C ASP A 91 16.01 -29.33 4.11
N LEU A 92 15.31 -28.39 3.47
CA LEU A 92 13.92 -28.06 3.82
C LEU A 92 12.98 -29.28 3.74
N PRO A 93 12.94 -30.07 2.66
CA PRO A 93 12.13 -31.29 2.62
C PRO A 93 12.36 -32.23 3.80
N GLU A 94 13.61 -32.48 4.19
CA GLU A 94 13.95 -33.31 5.34
C GLU A 94 13.43 -32.69 6.65
N LYS A 95 13.72 -31.41 6.89
CA LYS A 95 13.29 -30.70 8.10
C LYS A 95 11.77 -30.60 8.23
N ILE A 96 11.08 -30.31 7.12
CA ILE A 96 9.62 -30.24 7.09
C ILE A 96 9.02 -31.61 7.42
N SER A 97 9.59 -32.69 6.88
CA SER A 97 9.10 -34.06 7.15
C SER A 97 9.26 -34.46 8.62
N GLY A 98 10.28 -33.94 9.30
CA GLY A 98 10.50 -34.11 10.74
C GLY A 98 9.80 -33.07 11.63
N PHE A 99 9.00 -32.16 11.07
CA PHE A 99 8.33 -31.11 11.83
C PHE A 99 7.21 -31.68 12.70
N GLU A 100 7.20 -31.31 13.98
CA GLU A 100 6.21 -31.78 14.95
C GLU A 100 4.86 -31.06 14.74
N ALA A 101 4.09 -31.56 13.78
CA ALA A 101 2.75 -31.08 13.45
C ALA A 101 1.87 -32.21 12.89
N ASP A 102 0.60 -31.90 12.65
CA ASP A 102 -0.30 -32.82 11.93
C ASP A 102 0.26 -33.13 10.54
N LYS A 103 0.04 -34.36 10.06
CA LYS A 103 0.47 -34.83 8.74
C LYS A 103 -0.04 -33.94 7.62
N ASP A 104 -1.24 -33.40 7.76
CA ASP A 104 -1.82 -32.50 6.75
C ASP A 104 -1.05 -31.17 6.70
N VAL A 105 -0.59 -30.66 7.85
CA VAL A 105 0.23 -29.44 7.92
C VAL A 105 1.60 -29.68 7.29
N VAL A 106 2.26 -30.81 7.63
CA VAL A 106 3.54 -31.21 7.04
C VAL A 106 3.44 -31.33 5.52
N LYS A 107 2.37 -31.98 5.03
CA LYS A 107 2.09 -32.11 3.60
C LYS A 107 1.89 -30.74 2.95
N ALA A 108 1.08 -29.86 3.55
CA ALA A 108 0.86 -28.51 3.05
C ALA A 108 2.16 -27.68 3.01
N MET A 109 3.03 -27.80 4.01
CA MET A 109 4.35 -27.15 4.03
C MET A 109 5.24 -27.63 2.88
N LEU A 110 5.26 -28.93 2.59
CA LEU A 110 6.01 -29.48 1.46
C LEU A 110 5.49 -28.94 0.13
N GLU A 111 4.16 -28.94 -0.06
CA GLU A 111 3.54 -28.39 -1.28
C GLU A 111 3.89 -26.91 -1.47
N VAL A 112 3.75 -26.09 -0.43
CA VAL A 112 4.12 -24.66 -0.45
C VAL A 112 5.62 -24.46 -0.70
N HIS A 113 6.48 -25.30 -0.13
CA HIS A 113 7.92 -25.24 -0.40
C HIS A 113 8.19 -25.46 -1.89
N PHE A 114 7.64 -26.51 -2.50
CA PHE A 114 7.88 -26.83 -3.90
C PHE A 114 7.28 -25.78 -4.84
N ASP A 115 6.08 -25.28 -4.55
CA ASP A 115 5.43 -24.25 -5.36
C ASP A 115 6.24 -22.93 -5.36
N HIS A 116 7.03 -22.66 -4.32
CA HIS A 116 7.67 -21.35 -4.11
C HIS A 116 9.19 -21.40 -3.90
N LYS A 117 9.80 -22.56 -4.18
CA LYS A 117 11.22 -22.82 -3.99
C LYS A 117 12.11 -21.72 -4.56
N ASN A 118 11.81 -21.27 -5.78
CA ASN A 118 12.60 -20.27 -6.50
C ASN A 118 12.30 -18.82 -6.08
N ASP A 119 11.15 -18.57 -5.46
CA ASP A 119 10.68 -17.21 -5.15
C ASP A 119 10.97 -16.81 -3.69
N LEU A 120 10.95 -17.77 -2.78
CA LEU A 120 11.03 -17.54 -1.33
C LEU A 120 12.30 -18.09 -0.69
N PHE A 121 12.85 -19.18 -1.23
CA PHE A 121 13.90 -19.99 -0.61
C PHE A 121 15.22 -20.03 -1.42
N LEU A 122 15.35 -19.17 -2.45
CA LEU A 122 16.53 -19.15 -3.34
C LEU A 122 17.21 -17.79 -3.47
N ASN A 123 16.75 -16.77 -2.76
CA ASN A 123 17.36 -15.44 -2.82
C ASN A 123 18.46 -15.25 -1.77
N ARG A 124 19.64 -15.83 -2.05
CA ARG A 124 20.93 -15.38 -1.47
C ARG A 124 21.33 -13.98 -1.93
N PHE A 125 20.53 -13.32 -2.79
CA PHE A 125 20.81 -12.01 -3.36
C PHE A 125 20.87 -10.86 -2.36
N TYR A 126 20.31 -11.02 -1.14
CA TYR A 126 20.41 -10.00 -0.09
C TYR A 126 21.45 -10.30 0.98
N GLU A 127 22.05 -11.49 1.01
CA GLU A 127 23.12 -11.80 1.97
C GLU A 127 24.48 -11.28 1.50
N ASN A 128 24.65 -11.10 0.18
CA ASN A 128 25.82 -10.46 -0.41
C ASN A 128 25.56 -9.03 -0.91
N ALA A 129 24.31 -8.54 -0.86
CA ALA A 129 24.07 -7.11 -1.02
C ALA A 129 24.61 -6.43 0.25
N PRO A 130 25.46 -5.40 0.11
CA PRO A 130 25.83 -4.60 1.28
C PRO A 130 24.54 -4.13 1.95
N CYS A 131 24.46 -4.24 3.28
CA CYS A 131 23.44 -3.57 4.07
C CYS A 131 23.21 -2.16 3.49
N PRO A 132 21.97 -1.72 3.20
CA PRO A 132 21.69 -0.39 2.64
C PRO A 132 22.55 0.64 3.35
N LYS A 133 23.57 1.17 2.68
CA LYS A 133 24.62 1.94 3.37
C LYS A 133 24.19 3.39 3.58
N GLY A 134 23.08 3.81 2.97
CA GLY A 134 22.53 5.15 3.07
C GLY A 134 21.00 5.20 3.06
N LYS A 135 20.45 6.37 3.39
CA LYS A 135 19.00 6.66 3.36
C LYS A 135 18.38 6.42 1.97
N GLU A 136 19.13 6.66 0.90
CA GLU A 136 18.67 6.48 -0.49
C GLU A 136 18.37 5.01 -0.83
N ASP A 137 19.25 4.08 -0.46
CA ASP A 137 19.04 2.64 -0.69
C ASP A 137 17.78 2.14 0.01
N ILE A 138 17.49 2.66 1.20
CA ILE A 138 16.29 2.32 1.97
C ILE A 138 15.04 2.88 1.27
N TRP A 139 15.11 4.10 0.73
CA TRP A 139 13.98 4.72 0.03
C TRP A 139 13.48 3.89 -1.15
N TRP A 140 14.40 3.33 -1.95
CA TRP A 140 14.04 2.45 -3.07
C TRP A 140 13.31 1.19 -2.61
N VAL A 141 13.72 0.61 -1.48
CA VAL A 141 13.00 -0.52 -0.88
C VAL A 141 11.57 -0.11 -0.50
N TYR A 142 11.37 1.06 0.10
CA TYR A 142 10.02 1.54 0.43
C TYR A 142 9.19 1.84 -0.81
N ARG A 143 9.78 2.42 -1.87
CA ARG A 143 9.11 2.62 -3.16
C ARG A 143 8.58 1.30 -3.69
N ASP A 144 9.43 0.29 -3.78
CA ASP A 144 9.08 -1.02 -4.31
C ASP A 144 7.99 -1.71 -3.46
N VAL A 145 8.12 -1.64 -2.13
CA VAL A 145 7.15 -2.25 -1.20
C VAL A 145 5.79 -1.56 -1.28
N ILE A 146 5.74 -0.23 -1.28
CA ILE A 146 4.46 0.53 -1.33
C ILE A 146 3.79 0.38 -2.70
N ALA A 147 4.56 0.51 -3.78
CA ALA A 147 4.06 0.27 -5.13
C ALA A 147 3.47 -1.14 -5.24
N ALA A 148 4.21 -2.15 -4.77
CA ALA A 148 3.71 -3.51 -4.82
C ALA A 148 2.47 -3.75 -3.95
N ALA A 149 2.45 -3.24 -2.71
CA ALA A 149 1.32 -3.37 -1.79
C ALA A 149 0.03 -2.72 -2.30
N THR A 150 0.16 -1.77 -3.24
CA THR A 150 -0.96 -1.04 -3.84
C THR A 150 -1.20 -1.38 -5.31
N GLN A 151 -0.56 -2.41 -5.87
CA GLN A 151 -0.64 -2.74 -7.30
C GLN A 151 -0.26 -1.55 -8.21
N ASN A 152 0.78 -0.80 -7.83
CA ASN A 152 1.24 0.46 -8.43
C ASN A 152 0.25 1.63 -8.33
N LYS A 153 -0.84 1.45 -7.58
CA LYS A 153 -1.81 2.52 -7.37
C LYS A 153 -1.27 3.64 -6.48
N LEU A 154 -0.31 3.35 -5.60
CA LEU A 154 0.49 4.33 -4.89
C LEU A 154 1.97 4.10 -5.21
N THR A 155 2.64 5.11 -5.75
CA THR A 155 4.08 5.03 -6.03
C THR A 155 4.83 6.16 -5.34
N LEU A 156 5.93 5.83 -4.66
CA LEU A 156 6.85 6.86 -4.17
C LEU A 156 7.68 7.40 -5.34
N ILE A 157 7.78 8.72 -5.42
CA ILE A 157 8.50 9.41 -6.50
C ILE A 157 9.52 10.41 -5.96
N GLN A 158 10.54 10.66 -6.77
CA GLN A 158 11.55 11.67 -6.55
C GLN A 158 10.99 13.08 -6.85
N PRO A 159 11.58 14.15 -6.32
CA PRO A 159 11.08 15.51 -6.51
C PRO A 159 10.95 15.88 -8.00
N HIS A 160 11.96 15.55 -8.80
CA HIS A 160 11.99 15.85 -10.24
C HIS A 160 10.94 15.07 -11.04
N GLU A 161 10.44 13.93 -10.53
CA GLU A 161 9.39 13.16 -11.20
C GLU A 161 8.03 13.88 -11.13
N VAL A 162 7.83 14.81 -10.17
CA VAL A 162 6.59 15.61 -10.05
C VAL A 162 6.37 16.51 -11.27
N ASP A 163 7.45 17.03 -11.84
CA ASP A 163 7.38 17.98 -12.96
C ASP A 163 6.83 17.35 -14.24
N PHE A 164 6.95 16.03 -14.41
CA PHE A 164 6.31 15.31 -15.51
C PHE A 164 4.78 15.44 -15.48
N PHE A 165 4.18 15.52 -14.29
CA PHE A 165 2.73 15.63 -14.14
C PHE A 165 2.21 17.05 -14.32
N LYS A 166 3.08 18.06 -14.24
CA LYS A 166 2.76 19.47 -14.49
C LYS A 166 2.64 19.81 -15.97
N GLN A 167 2.98 18.87 -16.86
CA GLN A 167 2.89 19.06 -18.31
C GLN A 167 1.44 18.93 -18.80
N GLY A 168 1.00 19.91 -19.59
CA GLY A 168 -0.34 19.93 -20.19
C GLY A 168 -1.07 21.25 -19.99
N LYS A 169 -2.40 21.22 -20.11
CA LYS A 169 -3.27 22.38 -19.98
C LYS A 169 -3.61 22.63 -18.51
N LEU A 170 -3.27 23.82 -18.01
CA LEU A 170 -3.71 24.28 -16.70
C LEU A 170 -5.24 24.46 -16.66
N ILE A 171 -5.90 23.76 -15.74
CA ILE A 171 -7.34 23.89 -15.48
C ILE A 171 -7.58 24.89 -14.36
N CYS A 172 -6.85 24.73 -13.25
CA CYS A 172 -7.03 25.53 -12.05
C CYS A 172 -5.74 25.49 -11.23
N GLU A 173 -5.44 26.57 -10.53
CA GLU A 173 -4.45 26.61 -9.46
C GLU A 173 -4.97 27.42 -8.27
N GLY A 174 -4.42 27.16 -7.08
CA GLY A 174 -4.78 27.88 -5.88
C GLY A 174 -3.77 27.67 -4.77
N ARG A 175 -3.72 28.61 -3.82
CA ARG A 175 -2.95 28.48 -2.58
C ARG A 175 -3.82 27.87 -1.49
N ILE A 176 -3.15 27.25 -0.52
CA ILE A 176 -3.75 26.64 0.66
C ILE A 176 -3.11 27.33 1.86
N GLU A 177 -3.77 28.35 2.40
CA GLU A 177 -3.27 29.15 3.53
C GLU A 177 -4.24 29.05 4.71
N GLU A 178 -5.55 28.99 4.44
CA GLU A 178 -6.60 28.87 5.46
C GLU A 178 -7.64 27.79 5.11
N ARG A 179 -8.39 27.33 6.12
CA ARG A 179 -9.44 26.32 5.91
C ARG A 179 -10.49 26.72 4.88
N SER A 180 -10.75 28.03 4.74
CA SER A 180 -11.75 28.53 3.80
C SER A 180 -11.34 28.28 2.34
N ASP A 181 -10.04 28.12 2.06
CA ASP A 181 -9.50 27.86 0.73
C ASP A 181 -9.90 26.50 0.18
N ILE A 182 -10.13 25.50 1.05
CA ILE A 182 -10.65 24.19 0.64
C ILE A 182 -12.01 24.37 -0.04
N SER A 183 -12.91 25.15 0.57
CA SER A 183 -14.23 25.42 0.00
C SER A 183 -14.16 26.26 -1.27
N LYS A 184 -13.26 27.25 -1.33
CA LYS A 184 -13.03 28.07 -2.53
C LYS A 184 -12.54 27.20 -3.70
N ALA A 185 -11.50 26.39 -3.48
CA ALA A 185 -10.96 25.48 -4.48
C ALA A 185 -12.01 24.49 -4.99
N ARG A 186 -12.78 23.88 -4.09
CA ARG A 186 -13.88 22.97 -4.48
C ARG A 186 -14.90 23.65 -5.41
N ASN A 187 -15.28 24.89 -5.13
CA ASN A 187 -16.25 25.61 -5.95
C ASN A 187 -15.67 25.97 -7.33
N THR A 188 -14.41 26.40 -7.38
CA THR A 188 -13.72 26.69 -8.64
C THR A 188 -13.61 25.43 -9.50
N VAL A 189 -13.12 24.34 -8.92
CA VAL A 189 -12.94 23.05 -9.61
C VAL A 189 -14.26 22.48 -10.10
N ARG A 190 -15.33 22.58 -9.29
CA ARG A 190 -16.68 22.19 -9.71
C ARG A 190 -17.10 22.91 -10.99
N LYS A 191 -17.04 24.25 -11.00
CA LYS A 191 -17.44 25.05 -12.16
C LYS A 191 -16.62 24.69 -13.40
N CYS A 192 -15.30 24.58 -13.25
CA CYS A 192 -14.41 24.23 -14.35
C CYS A 192 -14.76 22.87 -14.98
N PHE A 193 -15.10 21.86 -14.16
CA PHE A 193 -15.46 20.53 -14.67
C PHE A 193 -16.90 20.45 -15.19
N GLU A 194 -17.84 21.20 -14.62
CA GLU A 194 -19.22 21.32 -15.15
C GLU A 194 -19.20 21.93 -16.56
N GLU A 195 -18.44 23.01 -16.77
CA GLU A 195 -18.28 23.66 -18.08
C GLU A 195 -17.61 22.76 -19.13
N ARG A 196 -16.80 21.80 -18.68
CA ARG A 196 -16.13 20.80 -19.53
C ARG A 196 -16.98 19.54 -19.74
N GLY A 197 -18.20 19.49 -19.22
CA GLY A 197 -19.14 18.39 -19.45
C GLY A 197 -18.86 17.12 -18.65
N PHE A 198 -18.08 17.19 -17.56
CA PHE A 198 -17.90 16.04 -16.67
C PHE A 198 -19.22 15.67 -15.97
N SER A 199 -19.42 14.37 -15.73
CA SER A 199 -20.61 13.90 -15.02
C SER A 199 -20.63 14.40 -13.57
N LYS A 200 -21.82 14.61 -13.02
CA LYS A 200 -21.99 15.03 -11.61
C LYS A 200 -21.31 14.05 -10.63
N SER A 201 -21.37 12.76 -10.92
CA SER A 201 -20.74 11.74 -10.06
C SER A 201 -19.20 11.80 -10.11
N ALA A 202 -18.61 12.06 -11.29
CA ALA A 202 -17.16 12.22 -11.43
C ALA A 202 -16.70 13.47 -10.69
N ILE A 203 -17.41 14.58 -10.87
CA ILE A 203 -17.15 15.84 -10.16
C ILE A 203 -17.20 15.61 -8.64
N MET A 204 -18.21 14.93 -8.12
CA MET A 204 -18.29 14.66 -6.67
C MET A 204 -17.12 13.83 -6.15
N SER A 205 -16.68 12.84 -6.93
CA SER A 205 -15.52 12.00 -6.60
C SER A 205 -14.23 12.81 -6.59
N PHE A 206 -14.02 13.65 -7.61
CA PHE A 206 -12.89 14.58 -7.69
C PHE A 206 -12.85 15.56 -6.51
N LEU A 207 -13.99 16.17 -6.18
CA LEU A 207 -14.08 17.11 -5.07
C LEU A 207 -13.79 16.45 -3.71
N LEU A 208 -14.17 15.18 -3.54
CA LEU A 208 -13.87 14.42 -2.33
C LEU A 208 -12.36 14.18 -2.20
N VAL A 209 -11.72 13.65 -3.24
CA VAL A 209 -10.26 13.44 -3.28
C VAL A 209 -9.51 14.75 -3.03
N LEU A 210 -9.89 15.81 -3.73
CA LEU A 210 -9.28 17.13 -3.57
C LEU A 210 -9.38 17.62 -2.12
N SER A 211 -10.54 17.43 -1.48
CA SER A 211 -10.75 17.84 -0.09
C SER A 211 -9.83 17.09 0.87
N GLU A 212 -9.67 15.77 0.69
CA GLU A 212 -8.76 14.96 1.51
C GLU A 212 -7.30 15.39 1.34
N ALA A 213 -6.87 15.62 0.08
CA ALA A 213 -5.51 16.07 -0.22
C ALA A 213 -5.20 17.44 0.39
N MET A 214 -6.07 18.43 0.19
CA MET A 214 -5.89 19.77 0.78
C MET A 214 -6.01 19.76 2.31
N THR A 215 -6.83 18.87 2.87
CA THR A 215 -6.93 18.70 4.32
C THR A 215 -5.65 18.14 4.91
N ASN A 216 -4.92 17.28 4.19
CA ASN A 216 -3.61 16.80 4.62
C ASN A 216 -2.60 17.95 4.67
N VAL A 217 -2.58 18.82 3.67
CA VAL A 217 -1.76 20.06 3.70
C VAL A 217 -2.08 20.87 4.95
N PHE A 218 -3.34 21.25 5.15
CA PHE A 218 -3.72 22.08 6.31
C PHE A 218 -3.39 21.45 7.68
N LYS A 219 -3.36 20.11 7.78
CA LYS A 219 -3.07 19.40 9.04
C LYS A 219 -1.58 19.24 9.31
N HIS A 220 -0.78 19.09 8.26
CA HIS A 220 0.61 18.65 8.35
C HIS A 220 1.60 19.71 7.88
N ALA A 221 1.11 20.79 7.27
CA ALA A 221 1.86 21.94 6.82
C ALA A 221 1.09 23.23 7.13
N GLU A 222 1.79 24.35 7.18
CA GLU A 222 1.15 25.67 7.32
C GLU A 222 0.66 26.23 5.98
N HIS A 223 1.36 25.89 4.89
CA HIS A 223 1.11 26.43 3.56
C HIS A 223 1.24 25.34 2.49
N GLY A 224 0.50 25.50 1.41
CA GLY A 224 0.67 24.68 0.22
C GLY A 224 0.04 25.27 -1.05
N LYS A 225 0.14 24.52 -2.13
CA LYS A 225 -0.40 24.84 -3.45
C LYS A 225 -1.17 23.64 -3.99
N VAL A 226 -2.27 23.92 -4.68
CA VAL A 226 -2.93 22.96 -5.57
C VAL A 226 -2.82 23.43 -7.01
N THR A 227 -2.49 22.51 -7.90
CA THR A 227 -2.46 22.69 -9.35
C THR A 227 -3.22 21.54 -10.00
N ILE A 228 -4.12 21.85 -10.93
CA ILE A 228 -4.88 20.86 -11.69
C ILE A 228 -4.53 20.99 -13.17
N ILE A 229 -3.99 19.93 -13.73
CA ILE A 229 -3.54 19.85 -15.12
C ILE A 229 -4.35 18.78 -15.86
N GLU A 230 -4.70 19.05 -17.11
CA GLU A 230 -5.12 18.03 -18.08
C GLU A 230 -3.95 17.76 -19.03
N ASN A 231 -3.47 16.52 -19.08
CA ASN A 231 -2.39 16.15 -19.99
C ASN A 231 -2.90 15.98 -21.43
N ASP A 232 -2.00 15.80 -22.39
CA ASP A 232 -2.36 15.66 -23.82
C ASP A 232 -3.17 14.38 -24.12
N GLN A 233 -3.13 13.40 -23.22
CA GLN A 233 -3.90 12.15 -23.32
C GLN A 233 -5.29 12.29 -22.66
N GLY A 234 -5.61 13.45 -22.08
CA GLY A 234 -6.86 13.78 -21.40
C GLY A 234 -7.01 13.20 -20.00
N SER A 235 -5.93 12.70 -19.39
CA SER A 235 -5.88 12.38 -17.96
C SER A 235 -5.77 13.67 -17.14
N ILE A 236 -6.41 13.67 -15.98
CA ILE A 236 -6.46 14.81 -15.07
C ILE A 236 -5.52 14.54 -13.89
N HIS A 237 -4.59 15.46 -13.64
CA HIS A 237 -3.67 15.41 -12.51
C HIS A 237 -4.03 16.46 -11.48
N PHE A 238 -4.29 16.04 -10.24
CA PHE A 238 -4.32 16.93 -9.08
C PHE A 238 -2.96 16.87 -8.41
N ILE A 239 -2.25 17.98 -8.42
CA ILE A 239 -0.92 18.12 -7.85
C ILE A 239 -1.07 19.02 -6.63
N VAL A 240 -0.86 18.44 -5.45
CA VAL A 240 -0.95 19.14 -4.16
C VAL A 240 0.42 19.12 -3.52
N GLU A 241 1.00 20.30 -3.32
CA GLU A 241 2.35 20.50 -2.82
C GLU A 241 2.28 21.27 -1.50
N ASP A 242 3.10 20.88 -0.53
CA ASP A 242 3.20 21.54 0.77
C ASP A 242 4.66 21.65 1.22
N THR A 243 4.92 22.56 2.15
CA THR A 243 6.24 22.78 2.76
C THR A 243 6.24 22.33 4.23
N GLY A 244 5.50 21.27 4.56
CA GLY A 244 5.48 20.68 5.88
C GLY A 244 6.69 19.76 6.15
N SER A 245 6.72 19.10 7.30
CA SER A 245 7.82 18.19 7.68
C SER A 245 7.85 16.86 6.92
N GLY A 246 6.94 16.70 5.96
CA GLY A 246 6.66 15.44 5.27
C GLY A 246 6.30 14.28 6.19
N ILE A 247 6.42 13.08 5.63
CA ILE A 247 6.12 11.81 6.30
C ILE A 247 7.43 11.03 6.41
N PRO A 248 7.89 10.70 7.63
CA PRO A 248 9.08 9.86 7.80
C PRO A 248 8.94 8.53 7.07
N LEU A 249 10.02 8.07 6.45
CA LEU A 249 10.04 6.88 5.59
C LEU A 249 9.47 5.65 6.32
N GLU A 250 9.85 5.46 7.58
CA GLU A 250 9.35 4.39 8.45
C GLU A 250 7.85 4.43 8.72
N ASN A 251 7.24 5.62 8.59
CA ASN A 251 5.82 5.84 8.80
C ASN A 251 5.00 5.80 7.51
N LEU A 252 5.63 5.85 6.33
CA LEU A 252 4.92 5.86 5.04
C LEU A 252 3.96 4.67 4.85
N PRO A 253 4.32 3.41 5.15
CA PRO A 253 3.38 2.31 5.03
C PRO A 253 2.15 2.48 5.93
N LYS A 254 2.33 3.07 7.12
CA LYS A 254 1.23 3.33 8.06
C LYS A 254 0.35 4.48 7.56
N ALA A 255 0.97 5.60 7.18
CA ALA A 255 0.28 6.80 6.71
C ALA A 255 -0.55 6.56 5.45
N THR A 256 -0.09 5.65 4.59
CA THR A 256 -0.68 5.48 3.25
C THR A 256 -1.55 4.23 3.11
N LEU A 257 -1.22 3.14 3.79
CA LEU A 257 -1.89 1.85 3.62
C LEU A 257 -2.81 1.49 4.79
N LEU A 258 -2.59 2.07 5.98
CA LEU A 258 -3.42 1.76 7.15
C LEU A 258 -4.62 2.70 7.22
N THR A 259 -5.77 2.16 6.85
CA THR A 259 -7.06 2.84 7.01
C THR A 259 -7.28 3.17 8.49
N GLY A 260 -7.54 4.45 8.79
CA GLY A 260 -7.70 4.90 10.17
C GLY A 260 -6.44 5.50 10.79
N TYR A 261 -5.28 5.38 10.15
CA TYR A 261 -4.03 5.90 10.69
C TYR A 261 -3.91 7.41 10.48
N SER A 262 -3.76 8.13 11.58
CA SER A 262 -3.56 9.57 11.60
C SER A 262 -2.66 9.90 12.78
N THR A 263 -1.61 10.67 12.54
CA THR A 263 -0.74 11.20 13.60
C THR A 263 -1.37 12.42 14.31
N GLN A 264 -2.50 12.92 13.77
CA GLN A 264 -3.32 14.01 14.31
C GLN A 264 -4.76 13.54 14.59
N LYS A 265 -5.60 14.31 15.29
CA LYS A 265 -7.05 13.99 15.49
C LYS A 265 -7.83 14.01 14.17
N SER A 266 -7.77 12.92 13.39
CA SER A 266 -8.58 12.73 12.19
C SER A 266 -8.89 11.26 11.95
N MET A 267 -9.81 10.96 11.03
CA MET A 267 -10.22 9.59 10.73
C MET A 267 -9.17 8.79 9.95
N GLY A 268 -8.05 9.37 9.52
CA GLY A 268 -6.96 8.64 8.84
C GLY A 268 -7.40 7.94 7.55
N GLN A 269 -8.36 8.53 6.82
CA GLN A 269 -8.96 7.93 5.62
C GLN A 269 -8.43 8.52 4.31
N GLY A 270 -7.60 9.58 4.38
CA GLY A 270 -7.24 10.37 3.19
C GLY A 270 -6.67 9.51 2.07
N PHE A 271 -5.59 8.77 2.33
CA PHE A 271 -5.01 7.87 1.33
C PHE A 271 -5.96 6.74 0.92
N THR A 272 -6.75 6.20 1.83
CA THR A 272 -7.77 5.18 1.49
C THR A 272 -8.78 5.71 0.46
N VAL A 273 -9.28 6.93 0.64
CA VAL A 273 -10.23 7.56 -0.28
C VAL A 273 -9.56 7.82 -1.63
N MET A 274 -8.35 8.39 -1.63
CA MET A 274 -7.61 8.68 -2.85
C MET A 274 -7.30 7.41 -3.63
N LEU A 275 -6.81 6.35 -2.97
CA LEU A 275 -6.53 5.06 -3.60
C LEU A 275 -7.79 4.30 -4.02
N LYS A 276 -8.97 4.61 -3.48
CA LYS A 276 -10.21 3.99 -3.95
C LYS A 276 -10.70 4.65 -5.24
N ILE A 277 -10.58 5.96 -5.34
CA ILE A 277 -11.22 6.76 -6.39
C ILE A 277 -10.29 7.05 -7.57
N ALA A 278 -9.02 7.35 -7.32
CA ALA A 278 -8.07 7.70 -8.38
C ALA A 278 -7.68 6.47 -9.21
N SER A 279 -7.17 6.68 -10.42
CA SER A 279 -6.49 5.63 -11.20
C SER A 279 -5.12 5.35 -10.60
N SER A 280 -4.39 6.41 -10.22
CA SER A 280 -3.10 6.31 -9.52
C SER A 280 -2.81 7.50 -8.61
N VAL A 281 -1.92 7.29 -7.65
CA VAL A 281 -1.43 8.27 -6.68
C VAL A 281 0.09 8.18 -6.64
N HIS A 282 0.77 9.33 -6.74
CA HIS A 282 2.21 9.42 -6.59
C HIS A 282 2.53 10.34 -5.42
N LEU A 283 3.47 9.93 -4.59
CA LEU A 283 3.86 10.67 -3.40
C LEU A 283 5.36 10.91 -3.39
N HIS A 284 5.73 12.18 -3.40
CA HIS A 284 7.02 12.64 -2.93
C HIS A 284 6.86 13.16 -1.49
N THR A 285 7.80 12.84 -0.61
CA THR A 285 7.83 13.39 0.74
C THR A 285 9.26 13.44 1.26
N SER A 286 9.59 14.52 1.96
CA SER A 286 10.89 14.77 2.58
C SER A 286 10.73 15.73 3.77
N GLU A 287 11.82 16.03 4.45
CA GLU A 287 11.83 17.02 5.55
C GLU A 287 11.50 18.45 5.05
N ASP A 288 11.63 18.71 3.74
CA ASP A 288 11.37 20.02 3.12
C ASP A 288 9.94 20.19 2.59
N GLY A 289 9.12 19.13 2.62
CA GLY A 289 7.76 19.17 2.08
C GLY A 289 7.31 17.86 1.46
N SER A 290 6.05 17.85 1.00
CA SER A 290 5.48 16.74 0.25
C SER A 290 4.82 17.22 -1.04
N ALA A 291 4.80 16.34 -2.04
CA ALA A 291 4.02 16.53 -3.25
C ALA A 291 3.19 15.27 -3.50
N LEU A 292 1.89 15.46 -3.64
CA LEU A 292 0.93 14.41 -3.91
C LEU A 292 0.33 14.64 -5.29
N VAL A 293 0.54 13.70 -6.20
CA VAL A 293 -0.07 13.70 -7.53
C VAL A 293 -1.14 12.64 -7.58
N ILE A 294 -2.34 13.01 -7.98
CA ILE A 294 -3.49 12.12 -8.07
C ILE A 294 -4.01 12.15 -9.50
N THR A 295 -3.97 11.02 -10.18
CA THR A 295 -4.31 10.91 -11.60
C THR A 295 -5.66 10.23 -11.77
N PHE A 296 -6.46 10.80 -12.67
CA PHE A 296 -7.72 10.26 -13.16
C PHE A 296 -7.65 10.10 -14.67
N ASP A 297 -7.81 8.88 -15.17
CA ASP A 297 -7.74 8.57 -16.59
C ASP A 297 -9.08 8.78 -17.30
N GLN A 298 -9.05 8.89 -18.63
CA GLN A 298 -10.26 9.09 -19.43
C GLN A 298 -11.28 7.95 -19.29
N SER A 299 -10.87 6.72 -18.97
CA SER A 299 -11.79 5.60 -18.69
C SER A 299 -12.65 5.83 -17.45
N ASP A 300 -12.16 6.61 -16.49
CA ASP A 300 -12.90 6.99 -15.29
C ASP A 300 -14.02 7.99 -15.62
N LYS A 301 -13.95 8.65 -16.79
CA LYS A 301 -15.08 9.40 -17.34
C LYS A 301 -16.25 8.46 -17.70
N ALA A 302 -16.02 7.17 -17.99
CA ALA A 302 -17.02 6.23 -18.48
C ALA A 302 -17.57 5.24 -17.44
N GLU A 303 -16.74 4.68 -16.55
CA GLU A 303 -17.24 3.80 -15.48
C GLU A 303 -18.11 4.54 -14.45
N ILE A 304 -17.88 5.85 -14.30
CA ILE A 304 -18.72 6.73 -13.49
C ILE A 304 -20.04 7.08 -14.21
N LEU A 305 -20.14 6.89 -15.54
CA LEU A 305 -21.40 7.04 -16.30
C LEU A 305 -22.37 5.86 -16.09
N SER A 306 -21.89 4.69 -15.73
CA SER A 306 -22.74 3.50 -15.53
C SER A 306 -23.29 3.33 -14.12
N GLY A 307 -22.99 4.23 -13.18
CA GLY A 307 -23.53 4.18 -11.81
C GLY A 307 -23.34 2.80 -11.17
N GLY A 308 -22.11 2.47 -10.77
CA GLY A 308 -21.70 1.19 -10.19
C GLY A 308 -22.84 0.30 -9.71
N THR A 309 -23.28 -0.61 -10.59
CA THR A 309 -24.14 -1.72 -10.21
C THR A 309 -23.36 -2.59 -9.24
N PHE A 310 -23.74 -2.53 -7.96
CA PHE A 310 -23.44 -3.58 -6.99
C PHE A 310 -23.71 -4.93 -7.68
N HIS A 311 -22.66 -5.71 -7.93
CA HIS A 311 -22.84 -7.11 -8.27
C HIS A 311 -23.47 -7.77 -7.05
N SER A 312 -24.78 -7.97 -7.13
CA SER A 312 -25.52 -8.88 -6.28
C SER A 312 -24.86 -10.25 -6.36
N VAL A 313 -24.39 -10.72 -5.22
CA VAL A 313 -23.98 -12.12 -5.02
C VAL A 313 -25.14 -13.01 -5.48
N PRO A 314 -24.91 -14.03 -6.34
CA PRO A 314 -25.94 -15.01 -6.64
C PRO A 314 -26.25 -15.77 -5.36
N GLN A 315 -27.51 -15.72 -4.92
CA GLN A 315 -28.00 -16.72 -3.98
C GLN A 315 -28.13 -18.05 -4.71
N VAL A 316 -27.19 -18.96 -4.46
CA VAL A 316 -27.41 -20.42 -4.36
C VAL A 316 -26.45 -20.97 -3.33
#